data_AF-L1KN32-F1
#
_entry.id   AF-L1KN32-F1
#
_cell.length_a   1.000
_cell.length_b   1.000
_cell.length_c   1.000
_cell.angle_alpha   90.00
_cell.angle_beta   90.00
_cell.angle_gamma   90.00
#
_symmetry.space_group_name_H-M   'P 1'
#
loop_
_entity.id
_entity.type
_entity.pdbx_description
1 polymer ?
#
loop_
_entity_poly.entity_id
_entity_poly.type
_entity_poly.pdbx_seq_one_letter_code
_entity_poly.pdbx_strand_id
1 'polypeptide(L)'
;MSADGGTIPPYTPACPSLVALQTLTADPMPDGVRGALVRHVSATPAGAFQISWLAADLSGSVPPGRILLSWSPATEGTVDVTAHLGLHGAEVLLATWPGLTGDWSHTIRPTVVEVMGLHSALTLATVVLELLSG
;
A
#
# COMPACT_ATOMS: atom_id res chain seq x y z
N MET A 1 18.98 39.25 9.49
CA MET A 1 17.72 38.50 9.37
C MET A 1 17.76 37.77 8.04
N SER A 2 18.17 36.51 8.06
CA SER A 2 18.19 35.64 6.88
C SER A 2 17.32 34.43 7.16
N ALA A 3 16.54 34.09 6.15
CA ALA A 3 15.55 33.04 6.09
C ALA A 3 16.16 31.65 6.31
N ASP A 4 15.42 30.77 6.97
CA ASP A 4 15.60 29.33 6.83
C ASP A 4 14.28 28.76 6.31
N GLY A 5 14.16 28.77 4.98
CA GLY A 5 13.15 28.00 4.27
C GLY A 5 13.62 26.56 4.25
N GLY A 6 13.12 25.76 5.19
CA GLY A 6 13.36 24.32 5.26
C GLY A 6 12.94 23.65 3.96
N THR A 7 13.92 23.47 3.07
CA THR A 7 13.77 22.70 1.84
C THR A 7 13.71 21.24 2.26
N ILE A 8 12.51 20.65 2.21
CA ILE A 8 12.36 19.20 2.28
C ILE A 8 13.12 18.64 1.07
N PRO A 9 14.11 17.76 1.25
CA PRO A 9 14.87 17.23 0.13
C PRO A 9 13.93 16.46 -0.80
N PRO A 10 14.11 16.56 -2.13
CA PRO A 10 13.36 15.73 -3.06
C PRO A 10 13.61 14.26 -2.72
N TYR A 11 12.53 13.51 -2.47
CA TYR A 11 12.57 12.07 -2.22
C TYR A 11 13.32 11.41 -3.39
N THR A 12 14.57 11.03 -3.16
CA THR A 12 15.39 10.34 -4.14
C THR A 12 15.05 8.86 -4.03
N PRO A 13 14.47 8.20 -5.04
CA PRO A 13 14.14 6.79 -4.96
C PRO A 13 15.41 5.96 -5.15
N ALA A 14 16.25 5.92 -4.11
CA ALA A 14 17.35 4.99 -3.99
C ALA A 14 17.00 4.00 -2.87
N CYS A 15 16.71 2.75 -3.27
CA CYS A 15 16.15 1.63 -2.51
C CYS A 15 14.61 1.66 -2.31
N PRO A 16 13.90 0.53 -2.52
CA PRO A 16 12.56 0.34 -1.99
C PRO A 16 12.70 0.15 -0.48
N SER A 17 12.92 1.25 0.26
CA SER A 17 12.94 1.20 1.71
C SER A 17 11.59 0.69 2.16
N LEU A 18 11.64 -0.39 2.92
CA LEU A 18 10.47 -1.00 3.47
C LEU A 18 10.05 -0.14 4.67
N VAL A 19 8.92 0.55 4.55
CA VAL A 19 8.43 1.49 5.57
C VAL A 19 7.20 0.90 6.25
N ALA A 20 7.02 1.20 7.54
CA ALA A 20 5.82 0.86 8.28
C ALA A 20 4.70 1.84 7.92
N LEU A 21 3.55 1.36 7.43
CA LEU A 21 2.44 2.25 7.07
C LEU A 21 1.98 3.15 8.24
N GLN A 22 2.04 2.62 9.46
CA GLN A 22 1.61 3.33 10.67
C GLN A 22 2.39 4.63 10.91
N THR A 23 3.63 4.72 10.40
CA THR A 23 4.44 5.94 10.54
C THR A 23 4.09 7.00 9.52
N LEU A 24 3.22 6.69 8.54
CA LEU A 24 2.88 7.54 7.41
C LEU A 24 1.42 7.96 7.40
N THR A 25 0.60 7.44 8.34
CA THR A 25 -0.84 7.72 8.35
C THR A 25 -1.17 9.19 8.65
N ALA A 26 -0.23 9.91 9.27
CA ALA A 26 -0.30 11.34 9.51
C ALA A 26 0.25 12.20 8.35
N ASP A 27 0.97 11.60 7.40
CA ASP A 27 1.65 12.31 6.32
C ASP A 27 0.86 12.23 5.00
N PRO A 28 0.89 13.28 4.18
CA PRO A 28 0.38 13.19 2.82
C PRO A 28 1.20 12.18 2.02
N MET A 29 0.58 11.59 0.99
CA MET A 29 1.28 10.71 0.06
C MET A 29 2.44 11.49 -0.61
N PRO A 30 3.66 10.94 -0.67
CA PRO A 30 4.79 11.61 -1.28
C PRO A 30 4.54 12.00 -2.74
N ASP A 31 5.13 13.11 -3.19
CA ASP A 31 5.07 13.49 -4.60
C ASP A 31 5.81 12.47 -5.49
N GLY A 32 5.32 12.28 -6.72
CA GLY A 32 5.94 11.39 -7.71
C GLY A 32 5.70 9.90 -7.49
N VAL A 33 4.91 9.51 -6.50
CA VAL A 33 4.47 8.12 -6.30
C VAL A 33 3.00 7.96 -6.67
N ARG A 34 2.66 6.77 -7.15
CA ARG A 34 1.27 6.36 -7.40
C ARG A 34 0.59 5.90 -6.11
N GLY A 35 1.36 5.33 -5.19
CA GLY A 35 0.88 4.81 -3.91
C GLY A 35 1.90 3.90 -3.23
N ALA A 36 1.53 3.41 -2.05
CA ALA A 36 2.28 2.44 -1.28
C ALA A 36 1.87 1.01 -1.65
N LEU A 37 2.80 0.25 -2.21
CA LEU A 37 2.63 -1.17 -2.48
C LEU A 37 2.86 -1.97 -1.21
N VAL A 38 1.83 -2.67 -0.74
CA VAL A 38 1.90 -3.57 0.42
C VAL A 38 2.74 -4.79 0.05
N ARG A 39 3.86 -4.97 0.76
CA ARG A 39 4.78 -6.10 0.58
C ARG A 39 4.48 -7.23 1.54
N HIS A 40 4.20 -6.87 2.78
CA HIS A 40 3.92 -7.82 3.84
C HIS A 40 3.03 -7.18 4.90
N VAL A 41 2.11 -7.96 5.43
CA VAL A 41 1.28 -7.58 6.57
C VAL A 41 1.44 -8.66 7.63
N SER A 42 1.84 -8.26 8.84
CA SER A 42 1.80 -9.18 9.95
C SER A 42 0.35 -9.56 10.26
N ALA A 43 0.08 -10.85 10.48
CA ALA A 43 -1.24 -11.32 10.93
C ALA A 43 -1.59 -10.82 12.35
N THR A 44 -0.60 -10.33 13.12
CA THR A 44 -0.85 -9.76 14.45
C THR A 44 -1.44 -8.35 14.34
N PRO A 45 -2.47 -8.01 15.15
CA PRO A 45 -3.09 -6.68 15.13
C PRO A 45 -2.11 -5.53 15.38
N ALA A 46 -1.04 -5.77 16.15
CA ALA A 46 0.01 -4.81 16.46
C ALA A 46 1.20 -4.83 15.49
N GLY A 47 1.22 -5.72 14.49
CA GLY A 47 2.38 -5.84 13.62
C GLY A 47 2.47 -4.73 12.57
N ALA A 48 3.61 -4.60 11.91
CA ALA A 48 3.81 -3.55 10.90
C ALA A 48 3.18 -3.93 9.55
N PHE A 49 2.65 -2.92 8.85
CA PHE A 49 2.42 -2.98 7.40
C PHE A 49 3.71 -2.60 6.71
N GLN A 50 4.34 -3.57 6.06
CA GLN A 50 5.55 -3.34 5.32
C GLN A 50 5.18 -2.92 3.90
N ILE A 51 5.48 -1.67 3.55
CA ILE A 51 5.19 -1.09 2.24
C ILE A 51 6.46 -0.73 1.48
N SER A 52 6.35 -0.58 0.17
CA SER A 52 7.32 0.14 -0.67
C SER A 52 6.58 1.07 -1.61
N TRP A 53 7.17 2.20 -1.99
CA TRP A 53 6.55 3.11 -2.93
C TRP A 53 6.55 2.57 -4.37
N LEU A 54 5.44 2.77 -5.07
CA LEU A 54 5.33 2.56 -6.51
C LEU A 54 5.39 3.94 -7.19
N ALA A 55 6.38 4.16 -8.06
CA ALA A 55 6.53 5.42 -8.78
C ALA A 55 5.36 5.69 -9.74
N ALA A 56 5.00 6.96 -9.94
CA ALA A 56 3.89 7.37 -10.79
C ALA A 56 4.20 7.28 -12.30
N ASP A 57 5.47 7.32 -12.68
CA ASP A 57 5.95 7.28 -14.07
C ASP A 57 6.02 5.86 -14.64
N LEU A 58 6.13 4.86 -13.77
CA LEU A 58 6.02 3.47 -14.16
C LEU A 58 4.59 3.23 -14.60
N SER A 59 4.40 2.86 -15.86
CA SER A 59 3.22 2.11 -16.33
C SER A 59 3.10 0.72 -15.66
N GLY A 60 3.74 0.55 -14.50
CA GLY A 60 3.81 -0.66 -13.72
C GLY A 60 2.44 -0.96 -13.16
N SER A 61 1.78 -1.93 -13.79
CA SER A 61 0.64 -2.62 -13.19
C SER A 61 1.01 -3.05 -11.78
N VAL A 62 0.05 -2.97 -10.86
CA VAL A 62 0.20 -3.58 -9.55
C VAL A 62 0.45 -5.08 -9.77
N PRO A 63 1.53 -5.66 -9.20
CA PRO A 63 1.82 -7.07 -9.37
C PRO A 63 0.66 -7.95 -8.87
N PRO A 64 0.40 -9.11 -9.50
CA PRO A 64 -0.65 -10.03 -9.05
C PRO A 64 -0.52 -10.34 -7.56
N GLY A 65 -1.63 -10.23 -6.82
CA GLY A 65 -1.67 -10.49 -5.38
C GLY A 65 -0.98 -9.45 -4.50
N ARG A 66 -0.66 -8.28 -5.04
CA ARG A 66 -0.22 -7.12 -4.26
C ARG A 66 -1.32 -6.07 -4.21
N ILE A 67 -1.32 -5.32 -3.13
CA ILE A 67 -2.28 -4.24 -2.89
C ILE A 67 -1.54 -2.92 -2.95
N LEU A 68 -2.02 -2.01 -3.79
CA LEU A 68 -1.58 -0.61 -3.85
C LEU A 68 -2.53 0.24 -3.02
N LEU A 69 -2.01 0.87 -1.98
CA LEU A 69 -2.71 1.86 -1.18
C LEU A 69 -2.37 3.26 -1.69
N SER A 70 -3.38 4.05 -2.01
CA SER A 70 -3.21 5.45 -2.42
C SER A 70 -4.08 6.32 -1.52
N TRP A 71 -3.54 7.44 -1.07
CA TRP A 71 -4.31 8.33 -0.21
C TRP A 71 -4.10 9.79 -0.56
N SER A 72 -5.15 10.57 -0.37
CA SER A 72 -5.14 12.02 -0.63
C SER A 72 -5.86 12.76 0.49
N PRO A 73 -5.40 13.95 0.87
CA PRO A 73 -6.15 14.82 1.76
C PRO A 73 -7.57 15.06 1.21
N ALA A 74 -8.58 15.00 2.08
CA ALA A 74 -9.98 15.19 1.70
C ALA A 74 -10.52 16.52 2.27
N THR A 75 -10.87 16.54 3.55
CA THR A 75 -11.22 17.74 4.32
C THR A 75 -10.25 17.94 5.47
N GLU A 76 -10.36 19.03 6.22
CA GLU A 76 -9.43 19.37 7.30
C GLU A 76 -9.23 18.20 8.28
N GLY A 77 -8.00 17.66 8.31
CA GLY A 77 -7.62 16.54 9.17
C GLY A 77 -8.07 15.14 8.71
N THR A 78 -8.69 15.02 7.53
CA THR A 78 -9.16 13.74 6.99
C THR A 78 -8.46 13.34 5.69
N VAL A 79 -8.43 12.04 5.43
CA VAL A 79 -7.78 11.44 4.26
C VAL A 79 -8.70 10.42 3.61
N ASP A 80 -8.80 10.46 2.28
CA ASP A 80 -9.44 9.41 1.50
C ASP A 80 -8.40 8.38 1.13
N VAL A 81 -8.66 7.11 1.43
CA VAL A 81 -7.78 5.99 1.12
C VAL A 81 -8.45 5.08 0.11
N THR A 82 -7.72 4.72 -0.94
CA THR A 82 -8.14 3.70 -1.91
C THR A 82 -7.16 2.54 -1.88
N ALA A 83 -7.68 1.33 -2.03
CA ALA A 83 -6.88 0.12 -2.23
C ALA A 83 -7.18 -0.45 -3.60
N HIS A 84 -6.14 -0.78 -4.35
CA HIS A 84 -6.23 -1.50 -5.61
C HIS A 84 -5.49 -2.83 -5.51
N LEU A 85 -6.10 -3.91 -5.99
CA LEU A 85 -5.51 -5.24 -6.06
C LEU A 85 -4.98 -5.50 -7.47
N GLY A 86 -3.71 -5.89 -7.57
CA GLY A 86 -3.14 -6.41 -8.80
C GLY A 86 -3.65 -7.82 -9.07
N LEU A 87 -4.10 -8.05 -10.29
CA LEU A 87 -4.47 -9.35 -10.84
C LEU A 87 -3.62 -9.63 -12.09
N HIS A 88 -3.74 -10.83 -12.65
CA HIS A 88 -3.09 -11.16 -13.91
C HIS A 88 -3.66 -10.28 -15.04
N GLY A 89 -2.86 -9.35 -15.52
CA GLY A 89 -3.20 -8.46 -16.64
C GLY A 89 -4.19 -7.33 -16.31
N ALA A 90 -4.57 -7.17 -15.04
CA ALA A 90 -5.53 -6.14 -14.62
C ALA A 90 -5.24 -5.64 -13.21
N GLU A 91 -5.79 -4.48 -12.90
CA GLU A 91 -5.84 -3.90 -11.58
C GLU A 91 -7.31 -3.59 -11.25
N VAL A 92 -7.74 -3.95 -10.03
CA VAL A 92 -9.13 -3.76 -9.61
C VAL A 92 -9.19 -2.92 -8.34
N LEU A 93 -10.16 -2.01 -8.28
CA LEU A 93 -10.47 -1.31 -7.03
C LEU A 93 -10.98 -2.32 -6.01
N LEU A 94 -10.24 -2.47 -4.92
CA LEU A 94 -10.58 -3.37 -3.82
C LEU A 94 -11.52 -2.69 -2.83
N ALA A 95 -11.18 -1.46 -2.42
CA ALA A 95 -11.94 -0.72 -1.43
C ALA A 95 -11.64 0.78 -1.50
N THR A 96 -12.58 1.58 -0.99
CA THR A 96 -12.43 3.01 -0.78
C THR A 96 -12.92 3.33 0.62
N TRP A 97 -12.11 4.07 1.37
CA TRP A 97 -12.41 4.54 2.71
C TRP A 97 -12.32 6.06 2.73
N PRO A 98 -13.45 6.76 2.63
CA PRO A 98 -13.46 8.20 2.66
C PRO A 98 -13.32 8.74 4.10
N GLY A 99 -12.66 9.90 4.23
CA GLY A 99 -12.67 10.69 5.46
C GLY A 99 -12.04 10.02 6.68
N LEU A 100 -11.01 9.18 6.49
CA LEU A 100 -10.29 8.58 7.60
C LEU A 100 -9.46 9.62 8.36
N THR A 101 -9.26 9.41 9.66
CA THR A 101 -8.53 10.31 10.55
C THR A 101 -7.51 9.57 11.40
N GLY A 102 -6.42 10.22 11.78
CA GLY A 102 -5.42 9.65 12.69
C GLY A 102 -4.75 8.40 12.09
N ASP A 103 -4.51 7.39 12.93
CA ASP A 103 -3.94 6.12 12.46
C ASP A 103 -5.00 5.24 11.79
N TRP A 104 -5.21 5.49 10.51
CA TRP A 104 -6.16 4.77 9.67
C TRP A 104 -5.70 3.37 9.25
N SER A 105 -4.46 2.97 9.57
CA SER A 105 -3.93 1.65 9.23
C SER A 105 -4.76 0.53 9.86
N HIS A 106 -5.31 0.76 11.05
CA HIS A 106 -6.17 -0.19 11.75
C HIS A 106 -7.51 -0.42 11.05
N THR A 107 -8.05 0.63 10.42
CA THR A 107 -9.33 0.55 9.69
C THR A 107 -9.19 -0.29 8.42
N ILE A 108 -8.11 -0.11 7.67
CA ILE A 108 -7.91 -0.83 6.41
C ILE A 108 -7.33 -2.24 6.61
N ARG A 109 -6.76 -2.50 7.80
CA ARG A 109 -6.00 -3.73 8.08
C ARG A 109 -6.78 -5.01 7.84
N PRO A 110 -8.02 -5.18 8.34
CA PRO A 110 -8.76 -6.43 8.16
C PRO A 110 -8.87 -6.80 6.68
N THR A 111 -9.28 -5.85 5.83
CA THR A 111 -9.40 -6.04 4.38
C THR A 111 -8.07 -6.43 3.74
N VAL A 112 -6.98 -5.74 4.08
CA VAL A 112 -5.66 -6.04 3.52
C VAL A 112 -5.17 -7.44 3.93
N VAL A 113 -5.33 -7.81 5.21
CA VAL A 113 -4.94 -9.14 5.73
C VAL A 113 -5.73 -10.25 5.06
N GLU A 114 -7.06 -10.10 4.96
CA GLU A 114 -7.95 -11.11 4.37
C GLU A 114 -7.61 -11.35 2.89
N VAL A 115 -7.43 -10.28 2.11
CA VAL A 115 -7.15 -10.41 0.67
C VAL A 115 -5.76 -11.01 0.43
N MET A 116 -4.74 -10.59 1.20
CA MET A 116 -3.41 -11.18 1.10
C MET A 116 -3.40 -12.65 1.53
N GLY A 117 -4.16 -13.00 2.57
CA GLY A 117 -4.34 -14.38 3.02
C GLY A 117 -5.04 -15.24 1.97
N LEU A 118 -6.13 -14.75 1.38
CA LEU A 118 -6.86 -15.44 0.31
C LEU A 118 -5.98 -15.66 -0.92
N HIS A 119 -5.25 -14.64 -1.36
CA HIS A 119 -4.33 -14.78 -2.48
C HIS A 119 -3.25 -15.84 -2.19
N SER A 120 -2.66 -15.80 -0.99
CA SER A 120 -1.65 -16.79 -0.59
C SER A 120 -2.19 -18.22 -0.56
N ALA A 121 -3.41 -18.41 -0.05
CA ALA A 121 -4.07 -19.71 -0.03
C ALA A 121 -4.37 -20.22 -1.45
N LEU A 122 -4.84 -19.34 -2.34
CA LEU A 122 -5.11 -19.69 -3.74
C LEU A 122 -3.82 -20.02 -4.51
N THR A 123 -2.76 -19.24 -4.32
CA THR A 123 -1.44 -19.54 -4.91
C THR A 123 -0.94 -20.90 -4.44
N LEU A 124 -1.03 -21.19 -3.15
CA LEU A 124 -0.62 -22.48 -2.60
C LEU A 124 -1.46 -23.63 -3.18
N ALA A 125 -2.78 -23.49 -3.22
CA ALA A 125 -3.67 -24.49 -3.79
C ALA A 125 -3.35 -24.75 -5.28
N THR A 126 -3.06 -23.70 -6.05
CA THR A 126 -2.68 -23.80 -7.46
C THR A 126 -1.38 -24.58 -7.62
N VAL A 127 -0.35 -24.24 -6.85
CA VAL A 127 0.94 -24.96 -6.86
C VAL A 127 0.75 -26.44 -6.50
N VAL A 128 -0.06 -26.75 -5.49
CA VAL A 128 -0.34 -28.15 -5.10
C VAL A 128 -1.06 -28.89 -6.23
N LEU A 129 -2.03 -28.27 -6.88
CA LEU A 129 -2.74 -28.89 -8.00
C LEU A 129 -1.80 -29.16 -9.18
N GLU A 130 -0.91 -28.24 -9.52
CA GLU A 130 0.10 -28.43 -10.58
C GLU A 130 1.06 -29.57 -10.24
N LEU A 131 1.50 -29.68 -8.99
CA LEU A 131 2.37 -30.76 -8.52
C LEU A 131 1.68 -32.13 -8.51
N LEU A 132 0.37 -32.20 -8.26
CA LEU A 132 -0.39 -33.44 -8.30
C LEU A 132 -0.79 -33.86 -9.72
N SER A 133 -0.72 -32.93 -10.68
CA SER A 133 -1.10 -33.13 -12.08
C SER A 133 0.08 -33.46 -13.00
N GLY A 134 1.32 -33.37 -12.50
CA GLY A 134 2.55 -33.73 -13.20
C GLY A 134 3.14 -35.04 -12.71
#